data_AF-A0A939W1Z4-F1
#
_entry.id   AF-A0A939W1Z4-F1
#
_cell.length_a   1.000
_cell.length_b   1.000
_cell.length_c   1.000
_cell.angle_alpha   90.00
_cell.angle_beta   90.00
_cell.angle_gamma   90.00
#
_symmetry.space_group_name_H-M   'P 1'
#
loop_
_entity.id
_entity.type
_entity.pdbx_description
1 polymer ?
#
loop_
_entity_poly.entity_id
_entity_poly.type
_entity_poly.pdbx_seq_one_letter_code
_entity_poly.pdbx_strand_id
1 'polypeptide(L)'
;MKTKSITLMFIIIAILLAAGFYASKKFITKSEKTAVRAKIVTPKASQDKDTESDLDRVNSDFNSENFDTFITLRNNETLINTITLDFNNDGYDDEVITVRKTGSENFTIVPGIFNPETADYDRLEDIPTTISKIRTFSLSGMDLIGDHCNSLIYQGVADDENYVMQIFLWESEEENQSDEADTTNGSLLKIGDFISDGTIFIQQTERSDSYQLSLSRGESFSVWVYESEKIVDENGNIVAGQNQIQKEYKWNGGSKKYELANEIKVTAGKLAANELSRIQDGTVETFAAFLDGLWYKTSNEDNAIRYIYYNYENKEIILLQSDVQEVYEWEDSKLRHNGIYLYTVNSDITNLQRRFDLLLVSVDEIKITLYDSIGLIIKESSEWDGQYKKMSLQSSFEETDSKEKNSYLLELEGNSLWTTVDGLNTISMNDSRYTFLFDDMQEEGLYSMMEIGSYNVLALRATSFNTTLNQFYALEFGTKTITETVKKKTVEKTVIDYDTITFTPVKITPTDCFATDGKVYTFTRQVE
;
A
#
# COMPACT_ATOMS: atom_id res chain seq x y z
N MET A 1 7.27 72.22 11.50
CA MET A 1 6.61 71.19 12.32
C MET A 1 5.58 70.32 11.57
N LYS A 2 5.19 70.60 10.31
CA LYS A 2 4.16 69.82 9.60
C LYS A 2 4.63 68.50 8.95
N THR A 3 5.91 68.37 8.57
CA THR A 3 6.43 67.20 7.84
C THR A 3 6.63 65.98 8.74
N LYS A 4 7.14 66.16 9.97
CA LYS A 4 7.34 65.05 10.93
C LYS A 4 6.02 64.38 11.36
N SER A 5 4.91 65.12 11.37
CA SER A 5 3.59 64.57 11.72
C SER A 5 3.01 63.68 10.63
N ILE A 6 3.33 63.95 9.36
CA ILE A 6 2.85 63.16 8.21
C ILE A 6 3.63 61.86 8.11
N THR A 7 4.96 61.89 8.32
CA THR A 7 5.78 60.67 8.31
C THR A 7 5.38 59.72 9.45
N LEU A 8 5.07 60.26 10.64
CA LEU A 8 4.60 59.46 11.76
C LEU A 8 3.25 58.77 11.46
N MET A 9 2.34 59.48 10.77
CA MET A 9 1.04 58.92 10.38
C MET A 9 1.19 57.77 9.38
N PHE A 10 2.10 57.88 8.40
CA PHE A 10 2.37 56.79 7.46
C PHE A 10 2.98 55.56 8.13
N ILE A 11 3.87 55.74 9.11
CA ILE A 11 4.45 54.63 9.87
C ILE A 11 3.37 53.92 10.70
N ILE A 12 2.45 54.66 11.31
CA ILE A 12 1.33 54.08 12.08
C ILE A 12 0.39 53.28 11.17
N ILE A 13 0.09 53.80 9.98
CA ILE A 13 -0.75 53.10 8.99
C ILE A 13 -0.06 51.80 8.50
N ALA A 14 1.25 51.85 8.23
CA ALA A 14 2.01 50.67 7.82
C ALA A 14 2.05 49.59 8.90
N ILE A 15 2.19 49.98 10.17
CA ILE A 15 2.15 49.06 11.31
C ILE A 15 0.74 48.45 11.47
N LEU A 16 -0.33 49.23 11.27
CA LEU A 16 -1.70 48.73 11.31
C LEU A 16 -1.99 47.75 10.18
N LEU A 17 -1.49 47.99 8.96
CA LEU A 17 -1.63 47.06 7.84
C LEU A 17 -0.85 45.76 8.07
N ALA A 18 0.38 45.84 8.59
CA ALA A 18 1.17 44.67 8.92
C ALA A 18 0.54 43.83 10.04
N ALA A 19 0.00 44.49 11.08
CA ALA A 19 -0.73 43.83 12.16
C ALA A 19 -2.04 43.18 11.66
N GLY A 20 -2.76 43.86 10.75
CA GLY A 20 -3.94 43.32 10.08
C GLY A 20 -3.64 42.08 9.24
N PHE A 21 -2.55 42.09 8.49
CA PHE A 21 -2.10 40.93 7.69
C PHE A 21 -1.64 39.75 8.55
N TYR A 22 -0.99 40.02 9.69
CA TYR A 22 -0.58 38.96 10.61
C TYR A 22 -1.79 38.35 11.35
N ALA A 23 -2.76 39.18 11.73
CA ALA A 23 -4.02 38.73 12.32
C ALA A 23 -4.87 37.94 11.31
N SER A 24 -4.94 38.36 10.03
CA SER A 24 -5.66 37.64 9.00
C SER A 24 -5.02 36.28 8.70
N LYS A 25 -3.68 36.17 8.65
CA LYS A 25 -3.00 34.86 8.56
C LYS A 25 -3.38 33.94 9.72
N LYS A 26 -3.43 34.45 10.95
CA LYS A 26 -3.77 33.63 12.13
C LYS A 26 -5.26 33.22 12.20
N PHE A 27 -6.16 33.98 11.59
CA PHE A 27 -7.60 33.67 11.54
C PHE A 27 -8.03 32.90 10.28
N ILE A 28 -7.30 33.00 9.16
CA ILE A 28 -7.60 32.30 7.90
C ILE A 28 -6.95 30.91 7.86
N THR A 29 -5.89 30.64 8.63
CA THR A 29 -5.41 29.26 8.86
C THR A 29 -6.23 28.54 9.93
N LYS A 30 -7.56 28.58 9.81
CA LYS A 30 -8.43 27.58 10.44
C LYS A 30 -8.59 26.49 9.39
N SER A 31 -7.92 25.37 9.60
CA SER A 31 -8.10 24.13 8.84
C SER A 31 -9.60 23.93 8.59
N GLU A 32 -10.01 24.07 7.33
CA GLU A 32 -11.26 23.48 6.87
C GLU A 32 -11.09 21.98 7.07
N LYS A 33 -11.59 21.49 8.20
CA LYS A 33 -11.99 20.09 8.29
C LYS A 33 -13.10 19.94 7.27
N THR A 34 -12.77 19.38 6.11
CA THR A 34 -13.73 18.86 5.15
C THR A 34 -14.71 18.00 5.93
N ALA A 35 -15.91 18.53 6.15
CA ALA A 35 -16.96 17.79 6.81
C ALA A 35 -17.42 16.72 5.82
N VAL A 36 -16.85 15.53 5.94
CA VAL A 36 -17.35 14.32 5.28
C VAL A 36 -18.79 14.15 5.75
N ARG A 37 -19.75 14.49 4.88
CA ARG A 37 -21.15 14.17 5.12
C ARG A 37 -21.28 12.66 4.95
N ALA A 38 -21.44 11.94 6.06
CA ALA A 38 -21.81 10.54 6.05
C ALA A 38 -23.15 10.39 5.30
N LYS A 39 -23.14 9.69 4.16
CA LYS A 39 -24.35 9.22 3.49
C LYS A 39 -24.77 7.94 4.21
N ILE A 40 -25.90 7.98 4.92
CA ILE A 40 -26.47 6.79 5.56
C ILE A 40 -27.02 5.89 4.45
N VAL A 41 -26.30 4.81 4.13
CA VAL A 41 -26.83 3.71 3.32
C VAL A 41 -27.66 2.84 4.27
N THR A 42 -28.98 2.84 4.10
CA THR A 42 -29.86 1.94 4.86
C THR A 42 -29.93 0.63 4.08
N PRO A 43 -29.36 -0.49 4.57
CA PRO A 43 -29.49 -1.76 3.89
C PRO A 43 -30.96 -2.19 3.91
N LYS A 44 -31.56 -2.38 2.73
CA LYS A 44 -32.85 -3.06 2.65
C LYS A 44 -32.61 -4.54 2.98
N ALA A 45 -33.15 -4.97 4.11
CA ALA A 45 -33.18 -6.37 4.49
C ALA A 45 -33.82 -7.20 3.38
N SER A 46 -33.10 -8.23 2.94
CA SER A 46 -33.54 -9.22 1.97
C SER A 46 -34.76 -9.99 2.48
N GLN A 47 -35.84 -10.02 1.70
CA GLN A 47 -36.87 -11.05 1.82
C GLN A 47 -36.85 -11.92 0.56
N ASP A 48 -36.42 -13.16 0.80
CA ASP A 48 -36.65 -14.43 0.13
C ASP A 48 -36.83 -14.53 -1.40
N LYS A 49 -35.78 -15.12 -1.99
CA LYS A 49 -35.73 -16.26 -2.93
C LYS A 49 -36.66 -16.28 -4.13
N ASP A 50 -36.04 -16.21 -5.31
CA ASP A 50 -36.22 -17.24 -6.32
C ASP A 50 -34.88 -17.65 -6.95
N THR A 51 -34.87 -18.86 -7.47
CA THR A 51 -33.67 -19.66 -7.78
C THR A 51 -33.18 -19.34 -9.19
N GLU A 52 -32.14 -18.53 -9.32
CA GLU A 52 -31.40 -18.33 -10.58
C GLU A 52 -29.93 -18.72 -10.42
N SER A 53 -29.39 -19.30 -11.49
CA SER A 53 -28.07 -19.91 -11.59
C SER A 53 -26.93 -19.00 -11.15
N ASP A 54 -25.93 -19.58 -10.48
CA ASP A 54 -24.69 -18.91 -10.02
C ASP A 54 -23.87 -18.23 -11.13
N LEU A 55 -24.23 -18.42 -12.41
CA LEU A 55 -23.62 -17.72 -13.56
C LEU A 55 -24.16 -16.29 -13.76
N ASP A 56 -25.37 -15.98 -13.29
CA ASP A 56 -25.99 -14.65 -13.49
C ASP A 56 -25.71 -13.67 -12.34
N ARG A 57 -25.35 -14.17 -11.15
CA ARG A 57 -24.88 -13.32 -10.04
C ARG A 57 -23.52 -12.69 -10.32
N VAL A 58 -22.62 -13.41 -11.01
CA VAL A 58 -21.32 -12.86 -11.39
C VAL A 58 -21.49 -11.71 -12.39
N ASN A 59 -22.47 -11.73 -13.30
CA ASN A 59 -22.68 -10.65 -14.28
C ASN A 59 -23.50 -9.44 -13.79
N SER A 60 -24.29 -9.59 -12.72
CA SER A 60 -25.18 -8.53 -12.24
C SER A 60 -24.50 -7.56 -11.27
N ASP A 61 -23.48 -8.02 -10.52
CA ASP A 61 -22.70 -7.13 -9.64
C ASP A 61 -21.75 -6.19 -10.43
N PHE A 62 -21.37 -6.54 -11.66
CA PHE A 62 -20.50 -5.70 -12.53
C PHE A 62 -21.21 -4.53 -13.22
N ASN A 63 -22.54 -4.48 -13.24
CA ASN A 63 -23.32 -3.45 -13.93
C ASN A 63 -23.89 -2.37 -12.99
N SER A 64 -23.45 -2.30 -11.74
CA SER A 64 -24.10 -1.46 -10.71
C SER A 64 -23.36 -0.16 -10.34
N GLU A 65 -22.35 0.25 -11.12
CA GLU A 65 -21.94 1.66 -11.18
C GLU A 65 -22.63 2.30 -12.39
N ASN A 66 -23.67 3.11 -12.16
CA ASN A 66 -24.28 3.90 -13.22
C ASN A 66 -23.30 4.99 -13.65
N PHE A 67 -22.51 4.73 -14.69
CA PHE A 67 -21.78 5.76 -15.40
C PHE A 67 -22.79 6.58 -16.22
N ASP A 68 -22.88 7.87 -15.96
CA ASP A 68 -23.63 8.81 -16.79
C ASP A 68 -22.70 9.33 -17.89
N THR A 69 -23.16 9.33 -19.14
CA THR A 69 -22.44 9.83 -20.32
C THR A 69 -23.25 10.90 -21.01
N PHE A 70 -22.60 11.96 -21.47
CA PHE A 70 -23.19 12.99 -22.33
C PHE A 70 -23.02 12.65 -23.81
N ILE A 71 -21.98 11.88 -24.15
CA ILE A 71 -21.84 11.30 -25.49
C ILE A 71 -22.98 10.31 -25.78
N THR A 72 -23.67 10.51 -26.91
CA THR A 72 -24.74 9.61 -27.35
C THR A 72 -24.17 8.24 -27.77
N LEU A 73 -24.57 7.20 -27.03
CA LEU A 73 -24.22 5.79 -27.33
C LEU A 73 -24.93 5.30 -28.59
N ARG A 74 -24.23 4.55 -29.45
CA ARG A 74 -24.85 3.84 -30.58
C ARG A 74 -25.55 2.58 -30.07
N ASN A 75 -26.54 2.09 -30.83
CA ASN A 75 -27.36 0.91 -30.47
C ASN A 75 -26.57 -0.39 -30.24
N ASN A 76 -25.32 -0.46 -30.68
CA ASN A 76 -24.44 -1.61 -30.55
C ASN A 76 -23.33 -1.40 -29.50
N GLU A 77 -23.41 -0.36 -28.67
CA GLU A 77 -22.40 0.01 -27.68
C GLU A 77 -22.94 -0.15 -26.25
N THR A 78 -22.16 -0.81 -25.40
CA THR A 78 -22.37 -0.85 -23.94
C THR A 78 -21.32 0.02 -23.27
N LEU A 79 -21.72 0.99 -22.46
CA LEU A 79 -20.80 1.84 -21.70
C LEU A 79 -20.07 1.03 -20.62
N ILE A 80 -18.76 1.24 -20.52
CA ILE A 80 -17.86 0.55 -19.59
C ILE A 80 -17.24 1.54 -18.59
N ASN A 81 -16.81 2.70 -19.07
CA ASN A 81 -16.17 3.74 -18.27
C ASN A 81 -16.35 5.09 -18.95
N THR A 82 -16.32 6.18 -18.20
CA THR A 82 -16.29 7.56 -18.70
C THR A 82 -15.25 8.37 -17.94
N ILE A 83 -14.51 9.23 -18.64
CA ILE A 83 -13.64 10.23 -18.03
C ILE A 83 -13.88 11.59 -18.68
N THR A 84 -13.74 12.64 -17.89
CA THR A 84 -13.82 14.04 -18.35
C THR A 84 -12.43 14.64 -18.30
N LEU A 85 -11.98 15.24 -19.40
CA LEU A 85 -10.70 15.94 -19.47
C LEU A 85 -10.69 16.90 -20.66
N ASP A 86 -10.08 18.07 -20.49
CA ASP A 86 -9.77 18.99 -21.60
C ASP A 86 -8.51 18.47 -22.33
N PHE A 87 -8.68 17.73 -23.44
CA PHE A 87 -7.54 17.26 -24.26
C PHE A 87 -7.25 18.15 -25.46
N ASN A 88 -8.23 18.92 -25.94
CA ASN A 88 -8.03 19.85 -27.05
C ASN A 88 -7.49 21.21 -26.59
N ASN A 89 -7.43 21.44 -25.27
CA ASN A 89 -6.98 22.65 -24.58
C ASN A 89 -7.80 23.90 -24.95
N ASP A 90 -9.11 23.75 -25.13
CA ASP A 90 -10.03 24.84 -25.44
C ASP A 90 -10.68 25.48 -24.20
N GLY A 91 -10.42 24.91 -23.00
CA GLY A 91 -10.95 25.36 -21.73
C GLY A 91 -12.34 24.83 -21.37
N TYR A 92 -12.92 23.97 -22.21
CA TYR A 92 -14.12 23.19 -21.93
C TYR A 92 -13.76 21.74 -21.57
N ASP A 93 -14.64 21.13 -20.79
CA ASP A 93 -14.49 19.75 -20.36
C ASP A 93 -15.00 18.79 -21.45
N ASP A 94 -14.06 18.18 -22.19
CA ASP A 94 -14.37 17.10 -23.13
C ASP A 94 -14.68 15.79 -22.39
N GLU A 95 -15.35 14.86 -23.07
CA GLU A 95 -15.67 13.53 -22.52
C GLU A 95 -15.01 12.43 -23.34
N VAL A 96 -14.49 11.41 -22.67
CA VAL A 96 -13.97 10.21 -23.33
C VAL A 96 -14.64 8.99 -22.71
N ILE A 97 -15.42 8.28 -23.53
CA ILE A 97 -16.10 7.06 -23.11
C ILE A 97 -15.34 5.82 -23.56
N THR A 98 -15.39 4.79 -22.74
CA THR A 98 -15.01 3.43 -23.12
C THR A 98 -16.27 2.61 -23.32
N VAL A 99 -16.38 1.99 -24.48
CA VAL A 99 -17.53 1.14 -24.84
C VAL A 99 -17.09 -0.25 -25.26
N ARG A 100 -17.95 -1.23 -25.02
CA ARG A 100 -17.86 -2.56 -25.64
C ARG A 100 -18.86 -2.65 -26.77
N LYS A 101 -18.39 -2.97 -27.98
CA LYS A 101 -19.25 -3.12 -29.16
C LYS A 101 -19.81 -4.53 -29.26
N THR A 102 -21.06 -4.68 -29.69
CA THR A 102 -21.68 -5.98 -29.92
C THR A 102 -20.86 -6.78 -30.95
N GLY A 103 -20.40 -7.98 -30.57
CA GLY A 103 -19.58 -8.85 -31.41
C GLY A 103 -18.06 -8.61 -31.30
N SER A 104 -17.61 -7.72 -30.41
CA SER A 104 -16.20 -7.58 -30.05
C SER A 104 -15.99 -7.85 -28.56
N GLU A 105 -14.95 -8.61 -28.24
CA GLU A 105 -14.53 -8.84 -26.84
C GLU A 105 -13.71 -7.67 -26.29
N ASN A 106 -13.12 -6.88 -27.19
CA ASN A 106 -12.24 -5.76 -26.85
C ASN A 106 -13.02 -4.47 -26.61
N PHE A 107 -12.42 -3.58 -25.82
CA PHE A 107 -12.94 -2.25 -25.63
C PHE A 107 -12.62 -1.34 -26.82
N THR A 108 -13.48 -0.35 -27.03
CA THR A 108 -13.27 0.76 -27.95
C THR A 108 -13.36 2.05 -27.15
N ILE A 109 -12.38 2.92 -27.30
CA ILE A 109 -12.40 4.25 -26.70
C ILE A 109 -13.00 5.21 -27.72
N VAL A 110 -13.96 6.03 -27.29
CA VAL A 110 -14.61 7.02 -28.13
C VAL A 110 -14.49 8.39 -27.47
N PRO A 111 -13.57 9.22 -27.95
CA PRO A 111 -13.45 10.61 -27.52
C PRO A 111 -14.59 11.45 -28.11
N GLY A 112 -15.10 12.40 -27.34
CA GLY A 112 -16.08 13.39 -27.78
C GLY A 112 -15.67 14.78 -27.34
N ILE A 113 -15.61 15.71 -28.29
CA ILE A 113 -15.28 17.11 -28.03
C ILE A 113 -16.55 17.88 -27.70
N PHE A 114 -16.51 18.70 -26.65
CA PHE A 114 -17.63 19.56 -26.33
C PHE A 114 -17.78 20.69 -27.34
N ASN A 115 -18.95 20.80 -27.97
CA ASN A 115 -19.24 21.90 -28.89
C ASN A 115 -20.12 22.96 -28.19
N PRO A 116 -19.58 24.15 -27.88
CA PRO A 116 -20.32 25.18 -27.15
C PRO A 116 -21.45 25.81 -27.97
N GLU A 117 -21.45 25.68 -29.30
CA GLU A 117 -22.51 26.22 -30.15
C GLU A 117 -23.77 25.34 -30.12
N THR A 118 -23.60 24.02 -30.12
CA THR A 118 -24.69 23.04 -30.10
C THR A 118 -25.04 22.57 -28.69
N ALA A 119 -24.15 22.81 -27.71
CA ALA A 119 -24.22 22.28 -26.35
C ALA A 119 -24.31 20.74 -26.32
N ASP A 120 -23.61 20.09 -27.25
CA ASP A 120 -23.55 18.64 -27.41
C ASP A 120 -22.08 18.20 -27.65
N TYR A 121 -21.83 16.90 -27.57
CA TYR A 121 -20.50 16.31 -27.79
C TYR A 121 -20.36 15.74 -29.20
N ASP A 122 -19.41 16.28 -29.95
CA ASP A 122 -19.04 15.79 -31.28
C ASP A 122 -18.12 14.57 -31.15
N ARG A 123 -18.60 13.40 -31.56
CA ARG A 123 -17.83 12.14 -31.50
C ARG A 123 -16.67 12.16 -32.50
N LEU A 124 -15.46 11.88 -32.01
CA LEU A 124 -14.27 11.69 -32.82
C LEU A 124 -14.14 10.25 -33.33
N GLU A 125 -13.07 9.97 -34.08
CA GLU A 125 -12.75 8.63 -34.56
C GLU A 125 -12.59 7.64 -33.40
N ASP A 126 -13.21 6.47 -33.56
CA ASP A 126 -13.15 5.40 -32.56
C ASP A 126 -11.72 4.84 -32.48
N ILE A 127 -11.17 4.72 -31.26
CA ILE A 127 -9.86 4.14 -30.99
C ILE A 127 -10.04 2.67 -30.58
N PRO A 128 -9.74 1.69 -31.46
CA PRO A 128 -9.84 0.28 -31.11
C PRO A 128 -8.72 -0.11 -30.14
N THR A 129 -9.05 -0.91 -29.13
CA THR A 129 -8.05 -1.45 -28.19
C THR A 129 -7.86 -2.96 -28.40
N THR A 130 -6.76 -3.48 -27.87
CA THR A 130 -6.50 -4.93 -27.76
C THR A 130 -6.85 -5.49 -26.37
N ILE A 131 -7.44 -4.67 -25.50
CA ILE A 131 -7.72 -5.01 -24.11
C ILE A 131 -9.17 -5.52 -24.01
N SER A 132 -9.34 -6.70 -23.41
CA SER A 132 -10.63 -7.35 -23.20
C SER A 132 -11.04 -7.41 -21.72
N LYS A 133 -10.05 -7.43 -20.81
CA LYS A 133 -10.24 -7.57 -19.36
C LYS A 133 -10.59 -6.23 -18.72
N ILE A 134 -11.85 -6.09 -18.27
CA ILE A 134 -12.35 -4.84 -17.66
C ILE A 134 -11.57 -4.44 -16.40
N ARG A 135 -11.22 -5.42 -15.56
CA ARG A 135 -10.58 -5.16 -14.27
C ARG A 135 -9.17 -4.60 -14.40
N THR A 136 -8.45 -4.89 -15.50
CA THR A 136 -7.10 -4.35 -15.75
C THR A 136 -7.09 -3.11 -16.64
N PHE A 137 -8.24 -2.75 -17.22
CA PHE A 137 -8.36 -1.59 -18.08
C PHE A 137 -8.33 -0.30 -17.26
N SER A 138 -7.54 0.67 -17.71
CA SER A 138 -7.42 1.99 -17.11
C SER A 138 -7.32 3.03 -18.22
N LEU A 139 -8.13 4.08 -18.12
CA LEU A 139 -8.16 5.23 -19.00
C LEU A 139 -7.90 6.48 -18.15
N SER A 140 -7.00 7.35 -18.58
CA SER A 140 -6.58 8.54 -17.84
C SER A 140 -6.15 9.66 -18.77
N GLY A 141 -6.22 10.90 -18.29
CA GLY A 141 -5.70 12.10 -18.95
C GLY A 141 -4.65 12.79 -18.09
N MET A 142 -3.56 13.26 -18.70
CA MET A 142 -2.55 14.09 -18.03
C MET A 142 -1.63 14.81 -19.01
N ASP A 143 -1.04 15.92 -18.59
CA ASP A 143 0.07 16.52 -19.31
C ASP A 143 1.35 15.68 -19.17
N LEU A 144 1.69 14.91 -20.22
CA LEU A 144 2.90 14.10 -20.30
C LEU A 144 4.14 14.87 -20.77
N ILE A 145 3.96 15.83 -21.67
CA ILE A 145 5.07 16.47 -22.40
C ILE A 145 5.49 17.82 -21.81
N GLY A 146 4.76 18.29 -20.79
CA GLY A 146 5.02 19.52 -20.05
C GLY A 146 4.50 20.77 -20.75
N ASP A 147 3.54 20.66 -21.66
CA ASP A 147 3.02 21.79 -22.43
C ASP A 147 1.66 22.32 -21.96
N HIS A 148 1.17 21.82 -20.82
CA HIS A 148 -0.15 22.08 -20.23
C HIS A 148 -1.32 21.44 -20.98
N CYS A 149 -1.07 20.64 -22.02
CA CYS A 149 -2.13 19.91 -22.74
C CYS A 149 -2.23 18.47 -22.23
N ASN A 150 -3.45 18.00 -21.96
CA ASN A 150 -3.64 16.63 -21.54
C ASN A 150 -3.47 15.65 -22.72
N SER A 151 -2.64 14.65 -22.50
CA SER A 151 -2.57 13.45 -23.33
C SER A 151 -3.56 12.41 -22.82
N LEU A 152 -4.24 11.74 -23.75
CA LEU A 152 -5.12 10.61 -23.46
C LEU A 152 -4.29 9.33 -23.38
N ILE A 153 -4.39 8.60 -22.27
CA ILE A 153 -3.62 7.39 -22.03
C ILE A 153 -4.57 6.27 -21.68
N TYR A 154 -4.44 5.15 -22.38
CA TYR A 154 -5.07 3.91 -21.98
C TYR A 154 -4.02 2.83 -21.75
N GLN A 155 -4.32 1.95 -20.80
CA GLN A 155 -3.48 0.82 -20.47
C GLN A 155 -4.31 -0.36 -19.96
N GLY A 156 -3.76 -1.56 -20.06
CA GLY A 156 -4.36 -2.77 -19.52
C GLY A 156 -3.68 -4.02 -20.05
N VAL A 157 -4.33 -5.17 -19.84
CA VAL A 157 -3.80 -6.48 -20.25
C VAL A 157 -4.60 -7.00 -21.44
N ALA A 158 -3.91 -7.32 -22.52
CA ALA A 158 -4.49 -7.90 -23.72
C ALA A 158 -4.75 -9.41 -23.58
N ASP A 159 -5.42 -10.01 -24.57
CA ASP A 159 -5.76 -11.45 -24.56
C ASP A 159 -4.54 -12.37 -24.57
N ASP A 160 -3.42 -11.90 -25.11
CA ASP A 160 -2.12 -12.59 -25.11
C ASP A 160 -1.34 -12.42 -23.80
N GLU A 161 -1.99 -11.86 -22.77
CA GLU A 161 -1.44 -11.51 -21.46
C GLU A 161 -0.30 -10.50 -21.47
N ASN A 162 -0.08 -9.81 -22.58
CA ASN A 162 0.85 -8.69 -22.62
C ASN A 162 0.20 -7.44 -22.05
N TYR A 163 0.98 -6.65 -21.32
CA TYR A 163 0.62 -5.31 -20.92
C TYR A 163 0.71 -4.40 -22.14
N VAL A 164 -0.33 -3.60 -22.34
CA VAL A 164 -0.42 -2.63 -23.43
C VAL A 164 -0.63 -1.26 -22.81
N MET A 165 0.10 -0.26 -23.33
CA MET A 165 -0.12 1.15 -23.05
C MET A 165 -0.04 1.93 -24.36
N GLN A 166 -1.05 2.74 -24.64
CA GLN A 166 -1.02 3.69 -25.74
C GLN A 166 -1.31 5.10 -25.26
N ILE A 167 -0.67 6.05 -25.93
CA ILE A 167 -0.70 7.46 -25.58
C ILE A 167 -1.07 8.26 -26.81
N PHE A 168 -2.05 9.13 -26.68
CA PHE A 168 -2.56 10.00 -27.73
C PHE A 168 -2.46 11.46 -27.29
N LEU A 169 -2.10 12.32 -28.23
CA LEU A 169 -2.03 13.77 -28.03
C LEU A 169 -2.90 14.44 -29.08
N TRP A 170 -3.60 15.49 -28.69
CA TRP A 170 -4.35 16.32 -29.62
C TRP A 170 -3.41 17.12 -30.52
N GLU A 171 -3.66 17.08 -31.82
CA GLU A 171 -2.99 17.91 -32.81
C GLU A 171 -4.03 18.75 -33.55
N SER A 172 -4.00 20.05 -33.33
CA SER A 172 -4.79 21.02 -34.12
C SER A 172 -4.19 21.16 -35.52
N GLU A 173 -5.00 21.09 -36.57
CA GLU A 173 -4.55 21.23 -37.97
C GLU A 173 -4.20 22.68 -38.39
N GLU A 174 -3.95 23.60 -37.44
CA GLU A 174 -3.69 25.02 -37.71
C GLU A 174 -2.42 25.31 -38.54
N GLU A 175 -1.53 24.33 -38.75
CA GLU A 175 -0.32 24.52 -39.57
C GLU A 175 -0.53 24.35 -41.08
N ASN A 176 -1.69 23.88 -41.54
CA ASN A 176 -2.02 23.81 -42.98
C ASN A 176 -3.20 24.73 -43.31
N GLN A 177 -2.88 25.97 -43.72
CA GLN A 177 -3.84 26.93 -44.24
C GLN A 177 -4.74 26.34 -45.35
N SER A 178 -6.02 26.18 -45.06
CA SER A 178 -7.09 26.41 -46.01
C SER A 178 -8.29 27.05 -45.32
N ASP A 179 -8.65 28.24 -45.79
CA ASP A 179 -9.71 29.13 -45.30
C ASP A 179 -11.13 28.54 -45.48
N GLU A 180 -11.50 27.50 -44.74
CA GLU A 180 -12.90 27.12 -44.53
C GLU A 180 -13.16 26.90 -43.02
N ALA A 181 -13.79 27.90 -42.42
CA ALA A 181 -14.22 27.90 -41.02
C ALA A 181 -15.55 27.13 -40.91
N ASP A 182 -15.47 25.82 -40.81
CA ASP A 182 -16.50 24.96 -40.24
C ASP A 182 -15.87 23.59 -39.97
N THR A 183 -16.17 22.96 -38.84
CA THR A 183 -15.68 21.65 -38.35
C THR A 183 -14.41 21.68 -37.49
N THR A 184 -14.47 20.92 -36.40
CA THR A 184 -13.44 20.58 -35.41
C THR A 184 -12.22 19.94 -36.09
N ASN A 185 -11.35 20.76 -36.71
CA ASN A 185 -10.20 20.32 -37.50
C ASN A 185 -8.99 20.00 -36.61
N GLY A 186 -9.11 18.95 -35.81
CA GLY A 186 -7.99 18.36 -35.11
C GLY A 186 -8.18 16.86 -34.95
N SER A 187 -7.08 16.16 -34.68
CA SER A 187 -7.10 14.72 -34.54
C SER A 187 -6.23 14.26 -33.38
N LEU A 188 -6.55 13.08 -32.83
CA LEU A 188 -5.73 12.45 -31.81
C LEU A 188 -4.59 11.69 -32.48
N LEU A 189 -3.38 12.23 -32.36
CA LEU A 189 -2.17 11.61 -32.84
C LEU A 189 -1.69 10.56 -31.83
N LYS A 190 -1.50 9.31 -32.27
CA LYS A 190 -0.84 8.29 -31.44
C LYS A 190 0.65 8.61 -31.31
N ILE A 191 1.05 8.99 -30.10
CA ILE A 191 2.42 9.39 -29.77
C ILE A 191 3.22 8.32 -29.03
N GLY A 192 2.55 7.32 -28.45
CA GLY A 192 3.16 6.18 -27.77
C GLY A 192 2.37 4.89 -28.02
N ASP A 193 3.09 3.80 -28.27
CA ASP A 193 2.53 2.47 -28.50
C ASP A 193 3.48 1.43 -27.91
N PHE A 194 3.13 0.91 -26.73
CA PHE A 194 3.99 0.05 -25.92
C PHE A 194 3.29 -1.27 -25.64
N ILE A 195 4.00 -2.37 -25.85
CA ILE A 195 3.54 -3.73 -25.59
C ILE A 195 4.67 -4.47 -24.89
N SER A 196 4.35 -5.18 -23.81
CA SER A 196 5.36 -5.89 -23.02
C SER A 196 4.79 -7.12 -22.34
N ASP A 197 5.62 -8.17 -22.21
CA ASP A 197 5.30 -9.35 -21.40
C ASP A 197 5.54 -9.11 -19.89
N GLY A 198 6.21 -8.02 -19.53
CA GLY A 198 6.32 -7.51 -18.17
C GLY A 198 5.45 -6.27 -17.96
N THR A 199 6.01 -5.20 -17.36
CA THR A 199 5.22 -4.02 -16.97
C THR A 199 5.55 -2.78 -17.81
N ILE A 200 4.59 -1.86 -17.87
CA ILE A 200 4.73 -0.55 -18.51
C ILE A 200 4.20 0.52 -17.56
N PHE A 201 4.96 1.60 -17.36
CA PHE A 201 4.52 2.74 -16.56
C PHE A 201 5.13 4.07 -16.99
N ILE A 202 4.46 5.15 -16.58
CA ILE A 202 4.92 6.53 -16.77
C ILE A 202 5.60 7.00 -15.48
N GLN A 203 6.86 7.44 -15.60
CA GLN A 203 7.62 8.01 -14.49
C GLN A 203 7.41 9.52 -14.44
N GLN A 204 6.63 10.01 -13.46
CA GLN A 204 6.53 11.45 -13.25
C GLN A 204 7.76 12.01 -12.54
N THR A 205 8.07 13.25 -12.85
CA THR A 205 9.05 14.06 -12.14
C THR A 205 8.37 15.31 -11.62
N GLU A 206 8.82 15.80 -10.45
CA GLU A 206 8.31 17.06 -9.93
C GLU A 206 8.61 18.19 -10.91
N ARG A 207 7.56 18.90 -11.33
CA ARG A 207 7.68 20.05 -12.22
C ARG A 207 7.89 21.32 -11.41
N SER A 208 8.67 22.26 -11.95
CA SER A 208 9.02 23.51 -11.28
C SER A 208 7.80 24.38 -10.94
N ASP A 209 7.92 25.24 -9.93
CA ASP A 209 6.91 26.27 -9.60
C ASP A 209 6.52 27.13 -10.81
N SER A 210 7.47 27.45 -11.69
CA SER A 210 7.21 28.21 -12.92
C SER A 210 6.26 27.48 -13.87
N TYR A 211 6.33 26.15 -13.93
CA TYR A 211 5.36 25.35 -14.66
C TYR A 211 4.00 25.38 -13.96
N GLN A 212 3.93 25.20 -12.63
CA GLN A 212 2.66 25.24 -11.90
C GLN A 212 1.92 26.59 -12.05
N LEU A 213 2.66 27.68 -12.22
CA LEU A 213 2.13 29.02 -12.50
C LEU A 213 1.84 29.27 -14.00
N SER A 214 1.94 28.25 -14.85
CA SER A 214 1.80 28.31 -16.30
C SER A 214 2.73 29.34 -16.98
N LEU A 215 3.89 29.61 -16.36
CA LEU A 215 4.89 30.57 -16.87
C LEU A 215 5.94 29.89 -17.78
N SER A 216 6.11 28.58 -17.66
CA SER A 216 7.05 27.81 -18.48
C SER A 216 6.51 26.41 -18.81
N ARG A 217 7.10 25.80 -19.83
CA ARG A 217 6.93 24.36 -20.08
C ARG A 217 7.66 23.55 -19.01
N GLY A 218 7.13 22.37 -18.73
CA GLY A 218 7.68 21.39 -17.80
C GLY A 218 8.60 20.40 -18.52
N GLU A 219 9.30 19.57 -17.75
CA GLU A 219 9.96 18.40 -18.31
C GLU A 219 8.92 17.34 -18.71
N SER A 220 9.18 16.65 -19.82
CA SER A 220 8.39 15.52 -20.27
C SER A 220 8.67 14.29 -19.40
N PHE A 221 7.64 13.51 -19.11
CA PHE A 221 7.76 12.26 -18.36
C PHE A 221 8.28 11.13 -19.24
N SER A 222 9.12 10.26 -18.67
CA SER A 222 9.64 9.05 -19.34
C SER A 222 8.64 7.90 -19.22
N VAL A 223 8.53 7.08 -20.26
CA VAL A 223 7.80 5.80 -20.21
C VAL A 223 8.82 4.67 -20.05
N TRP A 224 8.62 3.82 -19.05
CA TRP A 224 9.46 2.64 -18.83
C TRP A 224 8.74 1.37 -19.21
N VAL A 225 9.42 0.51 -19.95
CA VAL A 225 8.94 -0.78 -20.44
C VAL A 225 9.89 -1.88 -19.95
N TYR A 226 9.35 -2.89 -19.28
CA TYR A 226 10.10 -4.01 -18.71
C TYR A 226 9.74 -5.29 -19.43
N GLU A 227 10.67 -5.82 -20.22
CA GLU A 227 10.49 -7.06 -20.97
C GLU A 227 11.33 -8.20 -20.41
N SER A 228 10.84 -9.42 -20.54
CA SER A 228 11.66 -10.62 -20.29
C SER A 228 12.60 -10.88 -21.46
N GLU A 229 13.82 -11.36 -21.18
CA GLU A 229 14.75 -11.73 -22.24
C GLU A 229 14.21 -12.94 -22.99
N LYS A 230 13.99 -12.83 -24.30
CA LYS A 230 13.49 -13.92 -25.13
C LYS A 230 14.60 -14.93 -25.40
N ILE A 231 14.48 -16.14 -24.83
CA ILE A 231 15.42 -17.26 -25.05
C ILE A 231 14.75 -18.27 -25.98
N VAL A 232 15.54 -18.90 -26.85
CA VAL A 232 15.05 -20.01 -27.68
C VAL A 232 15.28 -21.31 -26.92
N ASP A 233 14.22 -22.06 -26.64
CA ASP A 233 14.31 -23.36 -25.99
C ASP A 233 14.93 -24.42 -26.93
N GLU A 234 15.23 -25.61 -26.41
CA GLU A 234 15.81 -26.71 -27.19
C GLU A 234 14.91 -27.18 -28.36
N ASN A 235 13.62 -26.81 -28.32
CA ASN A 235 12.61 -27.13 -29.32
C ASN A 235 12.37 -25.99 -30.33
N GLY A 236 13.09 -24.87 -30.23
CA GLY A 236 12.96 -23.72 -31.12
C GLY A 236 11.84 -22.74 -30.76
N ASN A 237 11.16 -22.90 -29.62
CA ASN A 237 10.16 -21.95 -29.13
C ASN A 237 10.82 -20.79 -28.39
N ILE A 238 10.22 -19.62 -28.50
CA ILE A 238 10.64 -18.45 -27.73
C ILE A 238 10.00 -18.53 -26.34
N VAL A 239 10.82 -18.69 -25.31
CA VAL A 239 10.42 -18.70 -23.91
C VAL A 239 10.98 -17.48 -23.19
N ALA A 240 10.27 -17.03 -22.15
CA ALA A 240 10.74 -15.97 -21.28
C ALA A 240 11.96 -16.46 -20.48
N GLY A 241 13.07 -15.76 -20.64
CA GLY A 241 14.33 -15.98 -19.92
C GLY A 241 14.35 -15.29 -18.56
N GLN A 242 15.30 -15.71 -17.72
CA GLN A 242 15.43 -15.18 -16.36
C GLN A 242 15.96 -13.73 -16.31
N ASN A 243 16.61 -13.26 -17.37
CA ASN A 243 17.09 -11.90 -17.44
C ASN A 243 15.96 -10.96 -17.89
N GLN A 244 16.06 -9.69 -17.50
CA GLN A 244 15.12 -8.66 -17.91
C GLN A 244 15.79 -7.56 -18.71
N ILE A 245 15.00 -6.95 -19.59
CA ILE A 245 15.39 -5.81 -20.41
C ILE A 245 14.51 -4.64 -19.99
N GLN A 246 15.14 -3.56 -19.54
CA GLN A 246 14.47 -2.32 -19.18
C GLN A 246 14.71 -1.30 -20.28
N LYS A 247 13.63 -0.74 -20.83
CA LYS A 247 13.68 0.28 -21.89
C LYS A 247 13.08 1.57 -21.39
N GLU A 248 13.82 2.66 -21.51
CA GLU A 248 13.36 4.01 -21.23
C GLU A 248 13.02 4.71 -22.55
N TYR A 249 11.79 5.21 -22.66
CA TYR A 249 11.33 6.00 -23.79
C TYR A 249 11.15 7.45 -23.36
N LYS A 250 11.67 8.38 -24.16
CA LYS A 250 11.55 9.83 -23.94
C LYS A 250 10.82 10.50 -25.08
N TRP A 251 10.11 11.56 -24.76
CA TRP A 251 9.44 12.39 -25.73
C TRP A 251 10.45 13.08 -26.66
N ASN A 252 10.23 12.98 -27.97
CA ASN A 252 10.94 13.73 -28.99
C ASN A 252 9.96 14.69 -29.69
N GLY A 253 10.08 15.98 -29.40
CA GLY A 253 9.22 17.02 -29.98
C GLY A 253 9.37 17.20 -31.48
N GLY A 254 10.48 16.75 -32.08
CA GLY A 254 10.70 16.84 -33.54
C GLY A 254 9.96 15.74 -34.31
N SER A 255 9.90 14.52 -33.77
CA SER A 255 9.16 13.40 -34.37
C SER A 255 7.73 13.27 -33.83
N LYS A 256 7.36 14.10 -32.84
CA LYS A 256 6.10 14.06 -32.09
C LYS A 256 5.79 12.66 -31.54
N LYS A 257 6.82 11.93 -31.11
CA LYS A 257 6.70 10.54 -30.62
C LYS A 257 7.62 10.26 -29.45
N TYR A 258 7.26 9.25 -28.67
CA TYR A 258 8.15 8.63 -27.70
C TYR A 258 9.16 7.72 -28.40
N GLU A 259 10.45 7.98 -28.17
CA GLU A 259 11.56 7.23 -28.77
C GLU A 259 12.42 6.57 -27.70
N LEU A 260 12.99 5.41 -28.04
CA LEU A 260 13.88 4.67 -27.13
C LEU A 260 15.13 5.50 -26.84
N ALA A 261 15.28 5.92 -25.58
CA ALA A 261 16.41 6.71 -25.11
C ALA A 261 17.49 5.85 -24.48
N ASN A 262 17.11 4.79 -23.76
CA ASN A 262 18.04 3.92 -23.05
C ASN A 262 17.52 2.48 -22.98
N GLU A 263 18.42 1.51 -22.99
CA GLU A 263 18.13 0.09 -22.77
C GLU A 263 19.15 -0.50 -21.80
N ILE A 264 18.67 -1.12 -20.72
CA ILE A 264 19.49 -1.73 -19.69
C ILE A 264 19.12 -3.20 -19.59
N LYS A 265 20.10 -4.08 -19.82
CA LYS A 265 19.96 -5.51 -19.54
C LYS A 265 20.30 -5.78 -18.08
N VAL A 266 19.36 -6.40 -17.36
CA VAL A 266 19.51 -6.78 -15.96
C VAL A 266 19.71 -8.29 -15.90
N THR A 267 20.92 -8.70 -15.51
CA THR A 267 21.34 -10.10 -15.39
C THR A 267 21.05 -10.64 -13.99
N ALA A 268 20.63 -11.92 -13.92
CA ALA A 268 20.33 -12.63 -12.67
C ALA A 268 21.52 -12.61 -11.71
N GLY A 269 21.45 -11.73 -10.71
CA GLY A 269 22.37 -11.74 -9.59
C GLY A 269 22.21 -13.04 -8.80
N LYS A 270 23.25 -13.86 -8.75
CA LYS A 270 23.28 -15.08 -7.93
C LYS A 270 23.19 -14.70 -6.44
N LEU A 271 22.02 -14.83 -5.83
CA LEU A 271 21.85 -14.71 -4.37
C LEU A 271 21.00 -15.89 -3.84
N ALA A 272 21.54 -16.55 -2.80
CA ALA A 272 21.02 -17.66 -1.96
C ALA A 272 20.27 -18.84 -2.65
N ALA A 273 21.06 -19.76 -3.21
CA ALA A 273 20.71 -20.68 -4.30
C ALA A 273 19.81 -21.92 -4.03
N ASN A 274 19.17 -22.10 -2.86
CA ASN A 274 18.37 -23.32 -2.62
C ASN A 274 16.87 -23.09 -2.36
N GLU A 275 16.48 -22.02 -1.68
CA GLU A 275 15.05 -21.63 -1.53
C GLU A 275 14.64 -20.64 -2.63
N LEU A 276 15.53 -19.70 -3.02
CA LEU A 276 15.28 -18.85 -4.20
C LEU A 276 15.19 -19.66 -5.50
N SER A 277 15.89 -20.79 -5.63
CA SER A 277 15.80 -21.61 -6.86
C SER A 277 14.43 -22.28 -7.02
N ARG A 278 13.67 -22.45 -5.93
CA ARG A 278 12.31 -22.99 -5.94
C ARG A 278 11.27 -21.91 -6.24
N ILE A 279 11.52 -20.68 -5.81
CA ILE A 279 10.71 -19.50 -6.17
C ILE A 279 11.01 -19.06 -7.62
N GLN A 280 12.21 -19.37 -8.13
CA GLN A 280 12.66 -19.12 -9.51
C GLN A 280 12.31 -20.23 -10.49
N ASP A 281 11.48 -21.21 -10.13
CA ASP A 281 10.91 -22.13 -11.13
C ASP A 281 10.01 -21.41 -12.15
N GLY A 282 9.73 -20.12 -11.88
CA GLY A 282 9.30 -19.15 -12.87
C GLY A 282 7.79 -19.11 -13.03
N THR A 283 7.03 -19.58 -12.04
CA THR A 283 5.58 -19.47 -12.04
C THR A 283 5.08 -18.48 -10.99
N VAL A 284 3.94 -17.87 -11.30
CA VAL A 284 3.30 -16.90 -10.40
C VAL A 284 2.90 -17.57 -9.09
N GLU A 285 2.48 -18.83 -9.15
CA GLU A 285 1.98 -19.61 -8.01
C GLU A 285 3.04 -19.84 -6.94
N THR A 286 4.28 -20.14 -7.32
CA THR A 286 5.36 -20.38 -6.36
C THR A 286 5.82 -19.10 -5.68
N PHE A 287 5.86 -17.99 -6.43
CA PHE A 287 6.13 -16.67 -5.86
C PHE A 287 4.99 -16.19 -4.96
N ALA A 288 3.74 -16.44 -5.35
CA ALA A 288 2.59 -16.06 -4.54
C ALA A 288 2.51 -16.88 -3.24
N ALA A 289 2.81 -18.18 -3.29
CA ALA A 289 2.95 -19.02 -2.10
C ALA A 289 4.10 -18.55 -1.19
N PHE A 290 5.17 -18.00 -1.76
CA PHE A 290 6.24 -17.38 -0.98
C PHE A 290 5.78 -16.09 -0.28
N LEU A 291 5.00 -15.25 -0.97
CA LEU A 291 4.48 -14.01 -0.39
C LEU A 291 3.44 -14.27 0.70
N ASP A 292 2.71 -15.38 0.61
CA ASP A 292 1.66 -15.73 1.56
C ASP A 292 2.14 -15.64 3.02
N GLY A 293 1.42 -14.86 3.84
CA GLY A 293 1.77 -14.57 5.22
C GLY A 293 1.88 -13.08 5.56
N LEU A 294 2.22 -12.80 6.82
CA LEU A 294 2.32 -11.44 7.35
C LEU A 294 3.73 -10.88 7.18
N TRP A 295 3.81 -9.64 6.72
CA TRP A 295 5.03 -8.86 6.53
C TRP A 295 4.93 -7.59 7.33
N TYR A 296 6.05 -7.14 7.90
CA TYR A 296 6.10 -5.85 8.61
C TYR A 296 7.19 -4.96 8.03
N LYS A 297 6.91 -3.66 7.96
CA LYS A 297 7.85 -2.67 7.45
C LYS A 297 8.98 -2.47 8.47
N THR A 298 10.23 -2.59 8.02
CA THR A 298 11.43 -2.37 8.84
C THR A 298 11.92 -0.91 8.84
N SER A 299 11.38 -0.11 7.92
CA SER A 299 11.75 1.29 7.66
C SER A 299 10.59 2.23 8.02
N ASN A 300 10.29 2.36 9.31
CA ASN A 300 9.27 3.30 9.79
C ASN A 300 9.98 4.57 10.32
N GLU A 301 9.69 5.72 9.71
CA GLU A 301 10.15 7.03 10.19
C GLU A 301 9.27 7.54 11.34
N ASP A 302 8.01 7.12 11.34
CA ASP A 302 7.05 7.28 12.41
C ASP A 302 7.06 6.05 13.34
N ASN A 303 6.64 6.25 14.59
CA ASN A 303 6.62 5.18 15.59
C ASN A 303 5.47 4.17 15.37
N ALA A 304 4.87 4.17 14.17
CA ALA A 304 3.74 3.33 13.76
C ALA A 304 4.26 2.17 12.91
N ILE A 305 3.98 0.93 13.34
CA ILE A 305 4.36 -0.26 12.58
C ILE A 305 3.31 -0.50 11.50
N ARG A 306 3.78 -0.73 10.27
CA ARG A 306 2.95 -1.09 9.13
C ARG A 306 3.07 -2.58 8.85
N TYR A 307 1.94 -3.22 8.64
CA TYR A 307 1.84 -4.63 8.31
C TYR A 307 1.14 -4.83 6.97
N ILE A 308 1.62 -5.78 6.19
CA ILE A 308 0.98 -6.23 4.97
C ILE A 308 0.80 -7.73 5.07
N TYR A 309 -0.42 -8.21 4.91
CA TYR A 309 -0.74 -9.62 4.86
C TYR A 309 -1.12 -10.00 3.43
N TYR A 310 -0.37 -10.93 2.85
CA TYR A 310 -0.74 -11.53 1.57
C TYR A 310 -1.47 -12.83 1.86
N ASN A 311 -2.68 -12.96 1.32
CA ASN A 311 -3.48 -14.17 1.35
C ASN A 311 -3.68 -14.63 -0.09
N TYR A 312 -2.86 -15.57 -0.53
CA TYR A 312 -2.96 -16.05 -1.90
C TYR A 312 -4.19 -16.95 -2.12
N GLU A 313 -4.64 -17.68 -1.11
CA GLU A 313 -5.81 -18.58 -1.20
C GLU A 313 -7.08 -17.80 -1.53
N ASN A 314 -7.30 -16.66 -0.86
CA ASN A 314 -8.43 -15.78 -1.13
C ASN A 314 -8.15 -14.72 -2.20
N LYS A 315 -6.91 -14.62 -2.71
CA LYS A 315 -6.44 -13.53 -3.57
C LYS A 315 -6.69 -12.16 -2.93
N GLU A 316 -6.26 -11.97 -1.69
CA GLU A 316 -6.43 -10.74 -0.93
C GLU A 316 -5.10 -10.21 -0.41
N ILE A 317 -4.97 -8.90 -0.35
CA ILE A 317 -3.84 -8.19 0.26
C ILE A 317 -4.40 -7.20 1.27
N ILE A 318 -4.01 -7.35 2.53
CA ILE A 318 -4.51 -6.54 3.65
C ILE A 318 -3.38 -5.66 4.15
N LEU A 319 -3.61 -4.35 4.13
CA LEU A 319 -2.69 -3.34 4.63
C LEU A 319 -3.22 -2.86 5.98
N LEU A 320 -2.39 -2.92 7.02
CA LEU A 320 -2.74 -2.55 8.38
C LEU A 320 -1.74 -1.54 8.96
N GLN A 321 -2.26 -0.40 9.41
CA GLN A 321 -1.49 0.64 10.09
C GLN A 321 -2.31 1.15 11.28
N SER A 322 -1.83 0.90 12.49
CA SER A 322 -2.53 1.25 13.75
C SER A 322 -3.95 0.66 13.80
N ASP A 323 -4.98 1.47 13.52
CA ASP A 323 -6.40 1.14 13.52
C ASP A 323 -7.03 1.17 12.11
N VAL A 324 -6.26 1.55 11.08
CA VAL A 324 -6.72 1.60 9.69
C VAL A 324 -6.36 0.29 8.98
N GLN A 325 -7.35 -0.30 8.34
CA GLN A 325 -7.22 -1.50 7.51
C GLN A 325 -7.72 -1.19 6.10
N GLU A 326 -6.92 -1.52 5.09
CA GLU A 326 -7.30 -1.49 3.68
C GLU A 326 -7.21 -2.91 3.11
N VAL A 327 -8.21 -3.32 2.31
CA VAL A 327 -8.26 -4.65 1.70
C VAL A 327 -8.28 -4.49 0.17
N TYR A 328 -7.41 -5.24 -0.49
CA TYR A 328 -7.25 -5.25 -1.94
C TYR A 328 -7.41 -6.67 -2.49
N GLU A 329 -8.21 -6.83 -3.53
CA GLU A 329 -8.31 -8.06 -4.32
C GLU A 329 -7.13 -8.16 -5.29
N TRP A 330 -6.48 -9.31 -5.33
CA TRP A 330 -5.40 -9.64 -6.25
C TRP A 330 -5.98 -10.12 -7.58
N GLU A 331 -5.90 -9.25 -8.58
CA GLU A 331 -6.48 -9.46 -9.91
C GLU A 331 -5.54 -10.18 -10.86
N ASP A 332 -4.31 -9.67 -10.98
CA ASP A 332 -3.31 -10.19 -11.90
C ASP A 332 -1.91 -10.04 -11.30
N SER A 333 -0.97 -10.83 -11.81
CA SER A 333 0.42 -10.72 -11.40
C SER A 333 1.38 -11.23 -12.45
N LYS A 334 2.52 -10.55 -12.56
CA LYS A 334 3.62 -10.95 -13.45
C LYS A 334 4.92 -11.00 -12.70
N LEU A 335 5.69 -12.04 -12.99
CA LEU A 335 7.02 -12.19 -12.41
C LEU A 335 7.97 -11.10 -12.90
N ARG A 336 8.80 -10.64 -11.98
CA ARG A 336 9.93 -9.76 -12.22
C ARG A 336 11.23 -10.51 -11.96
N HIS A 337 12.33 -9.99 -12.50
CA HIS A 337 13.68 -10.53 -12.37
C HIS A 337 14.02 -11.12 -11.00
N ASN A 338 13.74 -10.36 -9.94
CA ASN A 338 13.87 -10.77 -8.54
C ASN A 338 12.61 -10.29 -7.82
N GLY A 339 11.43 -10.62 -8.30
CA GLY A 339 10.23 -10.00 -7.77
C GLY A 339 8.94 -10.43 -8.42
N ILE A 340 7.85 -9.77 -8.06
CA ILE A 340 6.56 -9.90 -8.71
C ILE A 340 5.88 -8.54 -8.74
N TYR A 341 5.21 -8.25 -9.84
CA TYR A 341 4.25 -7.17 -9.94
C TYR A 341 2.87 -7.72 -9.65
N LEU A 342 2.16 -7.09 -8.73
CA LEU A 342 0.76 -7.39 -8.43
C LEU A 342 -0.10 -6.24 -8.91
N TYR A 343 -1.15 -6.58 -9.62
CA TYR A 343 -2.22 -5.66 -9.96
C TYR A 343 -3.42 -5.97 -9.05
N THR A 344 -3.89 -4.96 -8.34
CA THR A 344 -4.91 -5.13 -7.32
C THR A 344 -5.98 -4.05 -7.41
N VAL A 345 -7.17 -4.37 -6.94
CA VAL A 345 -8.31 -3.46 -6.86
C VAL A 345 -8.81 -3.44 -5.43
N ASN A 346 -9.11 -2.27 -4.89
CA ASN A 346 -9.63 -2.17 -3.53
C ASN A 346 -11.02 -2.84 -3.45
N SER A 347 -11.24 -3.65 -2.42
CA SER A 347 -12.48 -4.41 -2.25
C SER A 347 -13.71 -3.53 -2.00
N ASP A 348 -13.52 -2.36 -1.39
CA ASP A 348 -14.60 -1.43 -1.05
C ASP A 348 -14.81 -0.36 -2.15
N ILE A 349 -13.79 -0.07 -2.95
CA ILE A 349 -13.78 1.01 -3.94
C ILE A 349 -13.23 0.48 -5.27
N THR A 350 -14.12 0.12 -6.20
CA THR A 350 -13.76 -0.55 -7.46
C THR A 350 -12.87 0.28 -8.39
N ASN A 351 -12.95 1.62 -8.33
CA ASN A 351 -12.09 2.50 -9.11
C ASN A 351 -10.72 2.79 -8.47
N LEU A 352 -10.49 2.33 -7.23
CA LEU A 352 -9.21 2.46 -6.54
C LEU A 352 -8.38 1.20 -6.80
N GLN A 353 -7.57 1.24 -7.83
CA GLN A 353 -6.64 0.17 -8.15
C GLN A 353 -5.26 0.54 -7.58
N ARG A 354 -4.45 -0.47 -7.29
CA ARG A 354 -3.13 -0.29 -6.72
C ARG A 354 -2.19 -1.34 -7.29
N ARG A 355 -0.98 -0.93 -7.61
CA ARG A 355 0.06 -1.80 -8.13
C ARG A 355 1.13 -1.98 -7.07
N PHE A 356 1.46 -3.23 -6.77
CA PHE A 356 2.56 -3.55 -5.88
C PHE A 356 3.74 -4.05 -6.69
N ASP A 357 4.85 -3.33 -6.63
CA ASP A 357 6.15 -3.79 -7.13
C ASP A 357 6.94 -4.38 -5.98
N LEU A 358 7.01 -5.70 -5.96
CA LEU A 358 7.65 -6.47 -4.91
C LEU A 358 8.98 -6.98 -5.43
N LEU A 359 10.07 -6.57 -4.78
CA LEU A 359 11.43 -7.01 -5.05
C LEU A 359 11.88 -7.93 -3.91
N LEU A 360 12.22 -9.15 -4.25
CA LEU A 360 12.85 -10.11 -3.36
C LEU A 360 14.28 -9.67 -3.03
N VAL A 361 14.56 -9.42 -1.76
CA VAL A 361 15.90 -9.07 -1.25
C VAL A 361 16.57 -10.28 -0.62
N SER A 362 15.83 -11.05 0.18
CA SER A 362 16.26 -12.31 0.80
C SER A 362 15.06 -13.27 0.95
N VAL A 363 15.26 -14.44 1.57
CA VAL A 363 14.19 -15.42 1.85
C VAL A 363 13.15 -14.88 2.84
N ASP A 364 13.49 -13.87 3.64
CA ASP A 364 12.61 -13.28 4.64
C ASP A 364 12.43 -11.76 4.45
N GLU A 365 13.00 -11.18 3.39
CA GLU A 365 12.99 -9.74 3.17
C GLU A 365 12.57 -9.43 1.73
N ILE A 366 11.58 -8.53 1.61
CA ILE A 366 11.13 -7.96 0.35
C ILE A 366 11.19 -6.45 0.44
N LYS A 367 11.45 -5.81 -0.69
CA LYS A 367 11.28 -4.38 -0.86
C LYS A 367 10.00 -4.15 -1.64
N ILE A 368 9.16 -3.28 -1.13
CA ILE A 368 7.85 -2.97 -1.68
C ILE A 368 7.88 -1.53 -2.20
N THR A 369 7.35 -1.33 -3.39
CA THR A 369 7.02 -0.01 -3.94
C THR A 369 5.57 -0.04 -4.41
N LEU A 370 4.72 0.80 -3.85
CA LEU A 370 3.32 0.93 -4.24
C LEU A 370 3.18 2.03 -5.29
N TYR A 371 2.32 1.76 -6.27
CA TYR A 371 1.87 2.77 -7.22
C TYR A 371 0.35 2.78 -7.22
N ASP A 372 -0.25 3.89 -6.81
CA ASP A 372 -1.70 4.06 -6.89
C ASP A 372 -2.13 4.19 -8.35
N SER A 373 -3.31 3.63 -8.68
CA SER A 373 -3.85 3.71 -10.03
C SER A 373 -4.44 5.09 -10.30
N ILE A 374 -3.56 6.01 -10.63
CA ILE A 374 -3.88 7.07 -11.58
C ILE A 374 -3.07 6.86 -12.88
N GLY A 375 -2.51 5.66 -13.10
CA GLY A 375 -1.59 5.40 -14.22
C GLY A 375 -0.28 6.18 -14.10
N LEU A 376 0.06 6.60 -12.88
CA LEU A 376 1.10 7.60 -12.60
C LEU A 376 1.99 7.16 -11.45
N ILE A 377 3.31 7.15 -11.67
CA ILE A 377 4.25 7.16 -10.55
C ILE A 377 4.32 8.58 -10.03
N ILE A 378 3.53 8.90 -9.00
CA ILE A 378 3.73 10.11 -8.21
C ILE A 378 5.01 9.86 -7.39
N LYS A 379 5.99 10.76 -7.45
CA LYS A 379 7.24 10.68 -6.65
C LYS A 379 7.04 10.91 -5.15
N GLU A 380 5.79 10.96 -4.69
CA GLU A 380 5.49 10.93 -3.27
C GLU A 380 5.63 9.49 -2.82
N SER A 381 6.64 9.21 -2.01
CA SER A 381 6.83 7.88 -1.44
C SER A 381 5.56 7.49 -0.72
N SER A 382 4.94 6.39 -1.13
CA SER A 382 3.81 5.85 -0.38
C SER A 382 4.30 5.58 1.04
N GLU A 383 3.44 5.79 2.04
CA GLU A 383 3.78 5.40 3.42
C GLU A 383 4.13 3.91 3.52
N TRP A 384 3.71 3.12 2.54
CA TRP A 384 3.98 1.69 2.38
C TRP A 384 5.26 1.38 1.61
N ASP A 385 5.93 2.35 0.99
CA ASP A 385 7.19 2.11 0.27
C ASP A 385 8.32 1.82 1.26
N GLY A 386 9.04 0.73 1.05
CA GLY A 386 10.20 0.41 1.90
C GLY A 386 10.55 -1.07 1.94
N GLN A 387 11.39 -1.40 2.91
CA GLN A 387 11.78 -2.78 3.20
C GLN A 387 10.81 -3.42 4.19
N TYR A 388 10.49 -4.68 3.94
CA TYR A 388 9.57 -5.50 4.71
C TYR A 388 10.22 -6.83 5.04
N LYS A 389 9.94 -7.31 6.24
CA LYS A 389 10.40 -8.60 6.69
C LYS A 389 9.23 -9.53 6.98
N LYS A 390 9.33 -10.78 6.53
CA LYS A 390 8.32 -11.81 6.75
C LYS A 390 8.27 -12.12 8.24
N MET A 391 7.09 -12.02 8.83
CA MET A 391 6.85 -12.47 10.17
C MET A 391 6.70 -13.99 10.13
N SER A 392 7.75 -14.71 10.55
CA SER A 392 7.61 -16.15 10.77
C SER A 392 6.71 -16.35 11.98
N LEU A 393 5.47 -16.79 11.74
CA LEU A 393 4.49 -17.11 12.79
C LEU A 393 4.93 -18.29 13.67
N GLN A 394 6.02 -18.99 13.32
CA GLN A 394 6.56 -20.15 14.04
C GLN A 394 7.10 -19.85 15.44
N SER A 395 7.15 -18.59 15.88
CA SER A 395 7.58 -18.26 17.25
C SER A 395 6.63 -17.36 18.03
N SER A 396 5.45 -17.02 17.50
CA SER A 396 4.52 -16.09 18.19
C SER A 396 3.14 -16.66 18.47
N PHE A 397 2.69 -17.68 17.72
CA PHE A 397 1.36 -18.27 17.90
C PHE A 397 1.33 -19.80 17.89
N GLU A 398 2.42 -20.47 17.52
CA GLU A 398 2.58 -21.88 17.86
C GLU A 398 3.10 -21.96 19.30
N GLU A 399 2.34 -22.61 20.18
CA GLU A 399 2.83 -23.12 21.45
C GLU A 399 4.00 -24.07 21.17
N THR A 400 5.21 -23.52 21.05
CA THR A 400 6.39 -24.30 21.38
C THR A 400 6.29 -24.50 22.89
N ASP A 401 5.73 -25.63 23.28
CA ASP A 401 5.76 -26.17 24.64
C ASP A 401 7.23 -26.40 25.03
N SER A 402 7.96 -25.31 25.31
CA SER A 402 9.25 -25.41 25.94
C SER A 402 9.01 -25.90 27.37
N LYS A 403 9.71 -26.97 27.75
CA LYS A 403 9.62 -27.53 29.12
C LYS A 403 9.87 -26.46 30.19
N GLU A 404 10.64 -25.44 29.85
CA GLU A 404 10.96 -24.30 30.70
C GLU A 404 9.77 -23.35 30.87
N LYS A 405 9.11 -22.90 29.80
CA LYS A 405 7.86 -22.09 29.88
C LYS A 405 6.79 -22.81 30.71
N ASN A 406 6.57 -24.09 30.45
CA ASN A 406 5.58 -24.87 31.19
C ASN A 406 5.94 -25.02 32.66
N SER A 407 7.23 -25.14 33.02
CA SER A 407 7.66 -25.13 34.42
C SER A 407 7.46 -23.75 35.07
N TYR A 408 7.69 -22.66 34.35
CA TYR A 408 7.47 -21.30 34.87
C TYR A 408 5.99 -21.05 35.12
N LEU A 409 5.12 -21.44 34.19
CA LEU A 409 3.68 -21.28 34.32
C LEU A 409 3.12 -22.12 35.47
N LEU A 410 3.53 -23.39 35.59
CA LEU A 410 3.12 -24.27 36.69
C LEU A 410 3.54 -23.72 38.06
N GLU A 411 4.74 -23.16 38.18
CA GLU A 411 5.22 -22.58 39.43
C GLU A 411 4.57 -21.22 39.74
N LEU A 412 4.19 -20.45 38.73
CA LEU A 412 3.47 -19.19 38.88
C LEU A 412 2.00 -19.41 39.31
N GLU A 413 1.33 -20.43 38.73
CA GLU A 413 -0.08 -20.79 38.97
C GLU A 413 -0.30 -21.76 40.15
N GLY A 414 0.75 -22.41 40.64
CA GLY A 414 0.71 -23.51 41.61
C GLY A 414 0.24 -23.18 43.04
N ASN A 415 -0.68 -22.22 43.22
CA ASN A 415 -1.21 -21.69 44.49
C ASN A 415 -0.16 -20.97 45.35
N SER A 416 0.26 -19.76 44.94
CA SER A 416 1.03 -18.89 45.83
C SER A 416 0.67 -17.42 45.69
N LEU A 417 0.30 -16.81 46.82
CA LEU A 417 0.34 -15.36 46.96
C LEU A 417 1.82 -14.95 46.92
N TRP A 418 2.20 -14.21 45.90
CA TRP A 418 3.56 -13.71 45.72
C TRP A 418 3.67 -12.35 46.38
N THR A 419 4.53 -12.22 47.39
CA THR A 419 4.66 -10.98 48.19
C THR A 419 6.02 -10.34 47.95
N THR A 420 6.07 -9.02 47.80
CA THR A 420 7.34 -8.29 47.79
C THR A 420 7.99 -8.34 49.18
N VAL A 421 9.32 -8.13 49.25
CA VAL A 421 10.09 -8.20 50.51
C VAL A 421 9.60 -7.19 51.57
N ASP A 422 9.03 -6.07 51.14
CA ASP A 422 8.44 -5.05 52.01
C ASP A 422 7.00 -5.40 52.48
N GLY A 423 6.40 -6.46 51.94
CA GLY A 423 5.03 -6.90 52.22
C GLY A 423 3.94 -5.96 51.70
N LEU A 424 4.30 -4.91 50.95
CA LEU A 424 3.37 -3.87 50.50
C LEU A 424 2.64 -4.21 49.21
N ASN A 425 3.25 -5.06 48.36
CA ASN A 425 2.65 -5.48 47.10
C ASN A 425 2.49 -7.00 47.07
N THR A 426 1.32 -7.45 46.65
CA THR A 426 1.04 -8.89 46.50
C THR A 426 0.43 -9.16 45.15
N ILE A 427 0.89 -10.22 44.47
CA ILE A 427 0.31 -10.67 43.21
C ILE A 427 -0.16 -12.12 43.33
N SER A 428 -1.36 -12.41 42.84
CA SER A 428 -1.87 -13.77 42.67
C SER A 428 -2.25 -13.98 41.21
N MET A 429 -2.00 -15.19 40.71
CA MET A 429 -2.28 -15.56 39.32
C MET A 429 -2.91 -16.94 39.29
N ASN A 430 -4.07 -17.05 38.63
CA ASN A 430 -4.77 -18.30 38.44
C ASN A 430 -5.69 -18.21 37.22
N ASP A 431 -5.84 -19.29 36.45
CA ASP A 431 -6.77 -19.40 35.31
C ASP A 431 -6.69 -18.19 34.36
N SER A 432 -5.48 -17.78 33.99
CA SER A 432 -5.20 -16.61 33.12
C SER A 432 -5.67 -15.25 33.65
N ARG A 433 -5.99 -15.16 34.95
CA ARG A 433 -6.35 -13.93 35.65
C ARG A 433 -5.34 -13.59 36.73
N TYR A 434 -4.99 -12.31 36.84
CA TYR A 434 -4.15 -11.81 37.91
C TYR A 434 -4.91 -10.86 38.82
N THR A 435 -4.52 -10.83 40.09
CA THR A 435 -4.91 -9.82 41.06
C THR A 435 -3.65 -9.25 41.68
N PHE A 436 -3.45 -7.94 41.54
CA PHE A 436 -2.33 -7.22 42.10
C PHE A 436 -2.84 -6.23 43.16
N LEU A 437 -2.40 -6.40 44.40
CA LEU A 437 -2.63 -5.48 45.49
C LEU A 437 -1.39 -4.63 45.67
N PHE A 438 -1.55 -3.31 45.65
CA PHE A 438 -0.50 -2.36 45.99
C PHE A 438 -1.08 -1.30 46.93
N ASP A 439 -0.48 -1.18 48.12
CA ASP A 439 -1.04 -0.39 49.23
C ASP A 439 -2.50 -0.81 49.54
N ASP A 440 -3.49 0.06 49.28
CA ASP A 440 -4.93 -0.18 49.47
C ASP A 440 -5.71 -0.30 48.14
N MET A 441 -5.00 -0.35 47.01
CA MET A 441 -5.61 -0.44 45.68
C MET A 441 -5.43 -1.84 45.09
N GLN A 442 -6.50 -2.31 44.45
CA GLN A 442 -6.57 -3.60 43.78
C GLN A 442 -6.66 -3.39 42.27
N GLU A 443 -5.73 -3.98 41.54
CA GLU A 443 -5.73 -4.07 40.08
C GLU A 443 -6.02 -5.52 39.67
N GLU A 444 -6.98 -5.71 38.75
CA GLU A 444 -7.34 -7.02 38.21
C GLU A 444 -7.24 -7.02 36.69
N GLY A 445 -6.82 -8.14 36.12
CA GLY A 445 -6.70 -8.27 34.67
C GLY A 445 -6.45 -9.69 34.20
N LEU A 446 -6.19 -9.80 32.91
CA LEU A 446 -5.78 -11.03 32.25
C LEU A 446 -4.27 -11.07 32.13
N TYR A 447 -3.68 -12.26 32.23
CA TYR A 447 -2.27 -12.47 31.91
C TYR A 447 -2.10 -13.58 30.88
N SER A 448 -1.01 -13.52 30.15
CA SER A 448 -0.50 -14.62 29.33
C SER A 448 1.02 -14.69 29.42
N MET A 449 1.58 -15.88 29.23
CA MET A 449 3.03 -16.09 29.20
C MET A 449 3.46 -16.50 27.79
N MET A 450 4.52 -15.88 27.30
CA MET A 450 5.10 -16.12 25.99
C MET A 450 6.62 -16.22 26.09
N GLU A 451 7.25 -16.93 25.16
CA GLU A 451 8.71 -17.01 25.05
C GLU A 451 9.13 -16.08 23.90
N ILE A 452 10.00 -15.12 24.19
CA ILE A 452 10.53 -14.19 23.18
C ILE A 452 12.05 -14.23 23.26
N GLY A 453 12.69 -14.69 22.18
CA GLY A 453 14.14 -14.92 22.18
C GLY A 453 14.52 -16.00 23.20
N SER A 454 15.27 -15.61 24.23
CA SER A 454 15.65 -16.48 25.36
C SER A 454 14.94 -16.13 26.67
N TYR A 455 13.89 -15.31 26.62
CA TYR A 455 13.23 -14.78 27.81
C TYR A 455 11.79 -15.28 27.91
N ASN A 456 11.40 -15.73 29.11
CA ASN A 456 10.00 -15.93 29.45
C ASN A 456 9.38 -14.57 29.77
N VAL A 457 8.43 -14.13 28.96
CA VAL A 457 7.77 -12.83 29.08
C VAL A 457 6.34 -13.01 29.56
N LEU A 458 5.99 -12.30 30.63
CA LEU A 458 4.64 -12.15 31.16
C LEU A 458 3.99 -10.92 30.54
N ALA A 459 2.88 -11.13 29.84
CA ALA A 459 2.02 -10.07 29.33
C ALA A 459 0.84 -9.88 30.29
N LEU A 460 0.62 -8.64 30.72
CA LEU A 460 -0.47 -8.25 31.63
C LEU A 460 -1.40 -7.27 30.92
N ARG A 461 -2.70 -7.51 31.06
CA ARG A 461 -3.75 -6.62 30.56
C ARG A 461 -4.76 -6.36 31.65
N ALA A 462 -4.67 -5.19 32.26
CA ALA A 462 -5.62 -4.75 33.27
C ALA A 462 -7.02 -4.55 32.69
N THR A 463 -8.02 -4.73 33.54
CA THR A 463 -9.43 -4.43 33.23
C THR A 463 -9.74 -2.94 33.42
N SER A 464 -8.99 -2.25 34.28
CA SER A 464 -9.13 -0.82 34.57
C SER A 464 -8.24 0.05 33.69
N PHE A 465 -8.67 1.29 33.40
CA PHE A 465 -7.89 2.27 32.64
C PHE A 465 -6.71 2.88 33.41
N ASN A 466 -6.72 2.81 34.74
CA ASN A 466 -5.60 3.21 35.59
C ASN A 466 -4.84 1.95 35.99
N THR A 467 -3.63 1.77 35.48
CA THR A 467 -2.79 0.59 35.74
C THR A 467 -1.46 1.03 36.35
N THR A 468 -1.00 0.29 37.36
CA THR A 468 0.30 0.50 38.00
C THR A 468 1.36 -0.44 37.42
N LEU A 469 0.93 -1.56 36.84
CA LEU A 469 1.81 -2.52 36.18
C LEU A 469 2.03 -2.15 34.71
N ASN A 470 3.26 -2.38 34.22
CA ASN A 470 3.57 -2.35 32.80
C ASN A 470 2.92 -3.54 32.07
N GLN A 471 2.72 -3.38 30.77
CA GLN A 471 2.09 -4.40 29.94
C GLN A 471 2.95 -5.67 29.77
N PHE A 472 4.28 -5.57 29.84
CA PHE A 472 5.18 -6.70 29.64
C PHE A 472 6.33 -6.73 30.66
N TYR A 473 6.61 -7.91 31.21
CA TYR A 473 7.73 -8.18 32.11
C TYR A 473 8.50 -9.42 31.68
N ALA A 474 9.82 -9.36 31.66
CA ALA A 474 10.66 -10.55 31.62
C ALA A 474 10.68 -11.20 33.02
N LEU A 475 10.46 -12.51 33.06
CA LEU A 475 10.44 -13.33 34.26
C LEU A 475 11.76 -14.06 34.43
N GLU A 476 12.35 -13.94 35.62
CA GLU A 476 13.54 -14.68 36.02
C GLU A 476 13.35 -15.23 37.44
N PHE A 477 13.39 -16.55 37.60
CA PHE A 477 13.47 -17.17 38.93
C PHE A 477 14.87 -17.02 39.50
N GLY A 478 14.98 -16.92 40.83
CA GLY A 478 16.26 -16.86 41.52
C GLY A 478 17.12 -18.10 41.26
N THR A 479 18.35 -18.10 41.74
CA THR A 479 19.20 -19.30 41.75
C THR A 479 19.75 -19.57 43.15
N LYS A 480 19.75 -20.84 43.56
CA LYS A 480 20.32 -21.34 44.82
C LYS A 480 21.43 -22.32 44.53
N THR A 481 22.56 -22.20 45.21
CA THR A 481 23.65 -23.18 45.15
C THR A 481 23.37 -24.30 46.14
N ILE A 482 23.08 -25.50 45.64
CA ILE A 482 22.95 -26.71 46.46
C ILE A 482 24.27 -27.50 46.43
N THR A 483 24.60 -28.13 47.54
CA THR A 483 25.80 -28.96 47.63
C THR A 483 25.42 -30.43 47.51
N GLU A 484 25.82 -31.10 46.44
CA GLU A 484 25.52 -32.51 46.20
C GLU A 484 26.80 -33.35 46.42
N THR A 485 26.69 -34.44 47.17
CA THR A 485 27.82 -35.35 47.39
C THR A 485 27.74 -36.53 46.42
N VAL A 486 28.53 -36.47 45.35
CA VAL A 486 28.63 -37.56 44.36
C VAL A 486 29.99 -38.23 44.50
N LYS A 487 30.02 -39.54 44.75
CA LYS A 487 31.25 -40.36 44.85
C LYS A 487 32.33 -39.80 45.81
N LYS A 488 31.95 -39.40 47.02
CA LYS A 488 32.84 -38.83 48.07
C LYS A 488 33.51 -37.49 47.69
N LYS A 489 33.01 -36.77 46.69
CA LYS A 489 33.35 -35.37 46.44
C LYS A 489 32.10 -34.52 46.57
N THR A 490 32.20 -33.48 47.36
CA THR A 490 31.21 -32.42 47.52
C THR A 490 31.32 -31.50 46.31
N VAL A 491 30.25 -31.41 45.51
CA VAL A 491 30.19 -30.55 44.32
C VAL A 491 29.06 -29.55 44.52
N GLU A 492 29.38 -28.26 44.37
CA GLU A 492 28.40 -27.17 44.35
C GLU A 492 27.70 -27.17 42.99
N LYS A 493 26.37 -27.24 42.99
CA LYS A 493 25.52 -27.19 41.81
C LYS A 493 24.52 -26.04 41.97
N THR A 494 24.53 -25.11 41.04
CA THR A 494 23.51 -24.05 40.97
C THR A 494 22.22 -24.62 40.41
N VAL A 495 21.11 -24.44 41.12
CA VAL A 495 19.76 -24.86 40.74
C VAL A 495 18.83 -23.66 40.82
N ILE A 496 17.80 -23.64 39.97
CA ILE A 496 16.78 -22.59 39.96
C ILE A 496 16.03 -22.61 41.29
N ASP A 497 15.89 -21.44 41.89
CA ASP A 497 15.11 -21.18 43.08
C ASP A 497 13.72 -20.68 42.70
N TYR A 498 12.73 -21.58 42.75
CA TYR A 498 11.33 -21.27 42.47
C TYR A 498 10.65 -20.49 43.60
N ASP A 499 11.33 -20.17 44.70
CA ASP A 499 10.74 -19.39 45.80
C ASP A 499 10.82 -17.87 45.56
N THR A 500 11.65 -17.41 44.62
CA THR A 500 11.84 -15.98 44.33
C THR A 500 11.75 -15.74 42.83
N ILE A 501 10.92 -14.76 42.42
CA ILE A 501 10.75 -14.38 41.03
C ILE A 501 10.94 -12.87 40.85
N THR A 502 11.64 -12.47 39.78
CA THR A 502 11.87 -11.07 39.43
C THR A 502 11.14 -10.73 38.13
N PHE A 503 10.41 -9.63 38.17
CA PHE A 503 9.65 -9.07 37.05
C PHE A 503 10.39 -7.82 36.58
N THR A 504 11.05 -7.90 35.43
CA THR A 504 11.78 -6.77 34.84
C THR A 504 10.98 -6.19 33.68
N PRO A 505 10.62 -4.90 33.70
CA PRO A 505 9.79 -4.30 32.65
C PRO A 505 10.53 -4.31 31.31
N VAL A 506 9.86 -4.80 30.26
CA VAL A 506 10.42 -4.89 28.92
C VAL A 506 9.48 -4.34 27.86
N LYS A 507 10.03 -3.93 26.73
CA LYS A 507 9.32 -3.79 25.45
C LYS A 507 9.61 -5.00 24.60
N ILE A 508 8.57 -5.54 23.99
CA ILE A 508 8.68 -6.73 23.16
C ILE A 508 8.87 -6.36 21.68
N THR A 509 9.67 -7.15 20.98
CA THR A 509 9.72 -7.24 19.52
C THR A 509 9.45 -8.69 19.12
N PRO A 510 9.21 -9.00 17.84
CA PRO A 510 8.94 -10.38 17.42
C PRO A 510 10.07 -11.37 17.73
N THR A 511 11.32 -10.90 17.88
CA THR A 511 12.50 -11.76 18.05
C THR A 511 13.22 -11.61 19.39
N ASP A 512 13.02 -10.50 20.10
CA ASP A 512 13.72 -10.22 21.36
C ASP A 512 12.91 -9.25 22.25
N CYS A 513 13.32 -9.09 23.51
CA CYS A 513 12.77 -8.09 24.41
C CYS A 513 13.87 -7.15 24.92
N PHE A 514 13.53 -5.87 25.10
CA PHE A 514 14.46 -4.84 25.54
C PHE A 514 13.97 -4.24 26.86
N ALA A 515 14.87 -4.08 27.83
CA ALA A 515 14.53 -3.42 29.09
C ALA A 515 13.94 -2.01 28.85
N THR A 516 12.91 -1.65 29.60
CA THR A 516 12.27 -0.34 29.50
C THR A 516 12.15 0.32 30.87
N ASP A 517 11.89 1.62 30.88
CA ASP A 517 11.69 2.36 32.12
C ASP A 517 10.44 1.83 32.84
N GLY A 518 10.58 1.48 34.11
CA GLY A 518 9.51 0.94 34.93
C GLY A 518 10.01 0.42 36.27
N LYS A 519 9.08 0.01 37.13
CA LYS A 519 9.40 -0.57 38.43
C LYS A 519 9.71 -2.07 38.26
N VAL A 520 10.88 -2.49 38.72
CA VAL A 520 11.24 -3.90 38.87
C VAL A 520 10.60 -4.42 40.15
N TYR A 521 9.93 -5.57 40.07
CA TYR A 521 9.35 -6.23 41.25
C TYR A 521 10.08 -7.54 41.52
N THR A 522 10.48 -7.75 42.77
CA THR A 522 10.97 -9.05 43.23
C THR A 522 9.98 -9.60 44.24
N PHE A 523 9.35 -10.71 43.89
CA PHE A 523 8.39 -11.39 44.73
C PHE A 523 8.97 -12.67 45.32
N THR A 524 8.57 -12.97 46.54
CA THR A 524 8.88 -14.24 47.22
C THR A 524 7.58 -14.98 47.50
N ARG A 525 7.60 -16.29 47.26
CA ARG A 525 6.50 -17.21 47.55
C ARG A 525 6.26 -17.26 49.07
N GLN A 526 5.04 -17.02 49.52
CA GLN A 526 4.68 -17.37 50.90
C GLN A 526 4.48 -18.88 51.01
N VAL A 527 5.33 -19.53 51.80
CA VAL A 527 5.17 -20.93 52.17
C VAL A 527 4.27 -20.96 53.41
N GLU A 528 3.05 -21.50 53.30
CA GLU A 528 2.25 -21.88 54.47
C GLU A 528 2.85 -23.07 55.22
#